data_AF-A0A502GB84-F1
#
_entry.id   AF-A0A502GB84-F1
#
_cell.length_a   1.000
_cell.length_b   1.000
_cell.length_c   1.000
_cell.angle_alpha   90.00
_cell.angle_beta   90.00
_cell.angle_gamma   90.00
#
_symmetry.space_group_name_H-M   'P 1'
#
loop_
_entity.id
_entity.type
_entity.pdbx_description
1 polymer ?
#
loop_
_entity_poly.entity_id
_entity_poly.type
_entity_poly.pdbx_seq_one_letter_code
_entity_poly.pdbx_strand_id
1 'polypeptide(L)'
;LVSYNLLRKEMVDIAGEAGVIPTRISFVAALNILVSQVRVSGKGAAGNIPKHLKGMRENVKAFILPEKRKHRRYDRTVLYIPPKYPFSFKSREA
;
A
#
# COMPACT_ATOMS: atom_id res chain seq x y z
N LEU A 1 13.81 -4.89 -6.16
CA LEU A 1 12.75 -5.25 -7.13
C LEU A 1 12.03 -6.55 -6.77
N VAL A 2 12.75 -7.64 -6.43
CA VAL A 2 12.14 -8.96 -6.13
C VAL A 2 11.10 -8.92 -5.00
N SER A 3 11.41 -8.31 -3.86
CA SER A 3 10.52 -8.24 -2.69
C SER A 3 9.22 -7.47 -2.95
N TYR A 4 9.28 -6.40 -3.74
CA TYR A 4 8.09 -5.63 -4.15
C TYR A 4 7.15 -6.46 -5.04
N ASN A 5 7.72 -7.21 -5.99
CA ASN A 5 6.94 -8.08 -6.87
C ASN A 5 6.28 -9.23 -6.09
N LEU A 6 7.01 -9.82 -5.14
CA LEU A 6 6.49 -10.87 -4.27
C LEU A 6 5.31 -10.36 -3.43
N LEU A 7 5.47 -9.17 -2.83
CA LEU A 7 4.43 -8.53 -2.07
C LEU A 7 3.19 -8.23 -2.93
N ARG A 8 3.39 -7.72 -4.15
CA ARG A 8 2.28 -7.39 -5.06
C ARG A 8 1.50 -8.64 -5.47
N LYS A 9 2.19 -9.75 -5.75
CA LYS A 9 1.57 -11.05 -6.00
C LYS A 9 0.76 -11.51 -4.80
N GLU A 10 1.29 -11.42 -3.59
CA GLU A 10 0.54 -11.80 -2.38
C GLU A 10 -0.67 -10.91 -2.12
N MET A 11 -0.58 -9.60 -2.38
CA MET A 11 -1.75 -8.72 -2.30
C MET A 11 -2.84 -9.12 -3.30
N VAL A 12 -2.48 -9.59 -4.49
CA VAL A 12 -3.46 -10.08 -5.49
C VAL A 12 -4.10 -11.38 -5.04
N ASP A 13 -3.32 -12.32 -4.49
CA ASP A 13 -3.85 -13.58 -3.97
C ASP A 13 -4.82 -13.37 -2.81
N ILE A 14 -4.42 -12.55 -1.82
CA ILE A 14 -5.26 -12.19 -0.67
C ILE A 14 -6.54 -11.48 -1.13
N ALA A 15 -6.44 -10.61 -2.13
CA ALA A 15 -7.59 -9.94 -2.73
C ALA A 15 -8.56 -10.91 -3.39
N GLY A 16 -8.04 -11.90 -4.13
CA GLY A 16 -8.83 -12.96 -4.73
C GLY A 16 -9.59 -13.78 -3.68
N GLU A 17 -8.92 -14.14 -2.59
CA GLU A 17 -9.53 -14.91 -1.50
C GLU A 17 -10.60 -14.12 -0.73
N ALA A 18 -10.44 -12.80 -0.55
CA ALA A 18 -11.44 -11.94 0.10
C ALA A 18 -12.49 -11.31 -0.82
N GLY A 19 -12.38 -11.49 -2.14
CA GLY A 19 -13.28 -10.83 -3.10
C GLY A 19 -13.18 -9.29 -3.08
N VAL A 20 -12.04 -8.74 -2.66
CA VAL A 20 -11.80 -7.28 -2.61
C VAL A 20 -10.81 -6.86 -3.67
N ILE A 21 -10.84 -5.59 -4.08
CA ILE A 21 -9.84 -5.05 -5.01
C ILE A 21 -8.46 -5.02 -4.29
N PRO A 22 -7.34 -5.41 -4.93
CA PRO A 22 -6.00 -5.38 -4.30
C PRO A 22 -5.59 -4.02 -3.71
N THR A 23 -6.14 -2.92 -4.23
CA THR A 23 -5.91 -1.57 -3.71
C THR A 23 -6.59 -1.31 -2.36
N ARG A 24 -7.53 -2.16 -1.95
CA ARG A 24 -8.21 -2.10 -0.65
C ARG A 24 -7.44 -2.85 0.45
N ILE A 25 -6.35 -3.52 0.11
CA ILE A 25 -5.47 -4.20 1.05
C ILE A 25 -4.39 -3.23 1.52
N SER A 26 -4.15 -3.16 2.82
CA SER A 26 -3.05 -2.38 3.38
C SER A 26 -1.71 -2.96 2.96
N PHE A 27 -0.93 -2.18 2.21
CA PHE A 27 0.44 -2.53 1.82
C PHE A 27 1.33 -2.84 3.03
N VAL A 28 1.25 -2.01 4.07
CA VAL A 28 2.06 -2.16 5.29
C VAL A 28 1.68 -3.46 6.02
N ALA A 29 0.39 -3.78 6.09
CA ALA A 29 -0.06 -5.00 6.74
C ALA A 29 0.41 -6.25 5.98
N ALA A 30 0.29 -6.24 4.64
CA ALA A 30 0.81 -7.32 3.79
C ALA A 30 2.33 -7.48 3.94
N LEU A 31 3.07 -6.37 4.01
CA LEU A 31 4.52 -6.38 4.18
C LEU A 31 4.93 -6.97 5.53
N ASN A 32 4.27 -6.56 6.61
CA ASN A 32 4.55 -7.06 7.96
C ASN A 32 4.34 -8.57 8.05
N ILE A 33 3.31 -9.09 7.39
CA ILE A 33 3.08 -10.54 7.30
C ILE A 33 4.17 -11.25 6.55
N LEU A 34 4.53 -10.74 5.38
CA LEU A 34 5.55 -11.35 4.56
C LEU A 34 6.86 -11.43 5.34
N VAL A 35 7.23 -10.35 6.03
CA VAL A 35 8.42 -10.30 6.89
C VAL A 35 8.30 -11.21 8.10
N SER A 36 7.15 -11.25 8.79
CA SER A 36 6.96 -12.15 9.94
C SER A 36 7.07 -13.60 9.51
N GLN A 37 6.56 -13.94 8.33
CA GLN A 37 6.61 -15.28 7.79
C GLN A 37 8.00 -15.70 7.36
N VAL A 38 8.76 -14.83 6.71
CA VAL A 38 10.18 -15.11 6.41
C VAL A 38 10.97 -15.30 7.72
N ARG A 39 10.69 -14.51 8.75
CA ARG A 39 11.35 -14.61 10.05
C ARG A 39 11.01 -15.92 10.79
N VAL A 40 9.75 -16.34 10.77
CA VAL A 40 9.31 -17.61 11.38
C VAL A 40 9.82 -18.80 10.57
N SER A 41 9.73 -18.72 9.25
CA SER A 41 10.13 -19.80 8.33
C SER A 41 11.65 -20.02 8.33
N GLY A 42 12.46 -19.02 8.68
CA GLY A 42 13.89 -19.21 8.89
C GLY A 42 14.24 -20.20 10.02
N LYS A 43 13.29 -20.54 10.90
CA LYS A 43 13.46 -21.54 11.98
C LYS A 43 13.00 -22.94 11.57
N GLY A 44 12.33 -23.10 10.43
CA GLY A 44 11.78 -24.37 9.96
C GLY A 44 12.28 -24.75 8.57
N ALA A 45 11.81 -25.88 8.05
CA ALA A 45 12.07 -26.24 6.65
C ALA A 45 11.42 -25.20 5.71
N ALA A 46 12.18 -24.72 4.72
CA ALA A 46 11.70 -23.73 3.75
C ALA A 46 10.43 -24.17 2.99
N GLY A 47 10.18 -25.49 2.87
CA GLY A 47 8.97 -26.04 2.28
C GLY A 47 7.67 -25.72 3.04
N ASN A 48 7.75 -25.26 4.29
CA ASN A 48 6.56 -24.89 5.07
C ASN A 48 6.09 -23.45 4.83
N ILE A 49 6.88 -22.60 4.16
CA ILE A 49 6.52 -21.20 3.86
C ILE A 49 5.13 -21.08 3.22
N PRO A 50 4.77 -21.86 2.17
CA PRO A 50 3.46 -21.75 1.54
C PRO A 50 2.31 -22.13 2.47
N LYS A 51 2.52 -23.13 3.35
CA LYS A 51 1.53 -23.58 4.32
C LYS A 51 1.24 -22.50 5.37
N HIS A 52 2.29 -21.84 5.87
CA HIS A 52 2.13 -20.75 6.82
C HIS A 52 1.50 -19.50 6.19
N LEU A 53 1.85 -19.19 4.94
CA LEU A 53 1.18 -18.12 4.19
C LEU A 53 -0.31 -18.40 4.07
N LYS A 54 -0.70 -19.62 3.66
CA LYS A 54 -2.12 -20.01 3.53
C LYS A 54 -2.91 -19.83 4.83
N GLY A 55 -2.38 -20.28 5.96
CA GLY A 55 -3.04 -20.10 7.26
C GLY A 55 -3.15 -18.63 7.70
N MET A 56 -2.20 -17.77 7.32
CA MET A 56 -2.33 -16.34 7.58
C MET A 56 -3.35 -15.65 6.69
N ARG A 57 -3.50 -16.11 5.44
CA ARG A 57 -4.52 -15.57 4.55
C ARG A 57 -5.91 -15.75 5.14
N GLU A 58 -6.20 -16.81 5.89
CA GLU A 58 -7.49 -16.98 6.59
C GLU A 58 -7.88 -15.78 7.48
N ASN A 59 -6.91 -15.01 7.97
CA ASN A 59 -7.12 -13.76 8.70
C ASN A 59 -7.33 -12.52 7.79
N VAL A 60 -7.91 -12.68 6.59
CA VAL A 60 -7.98 -11.59 5.57
C VAL A 60 -8.63 -10.30 6.11
N LYS A 61 -9.59 -10.43 7.04
CA LYS A 61 -10.34 -9.28 7.58
C LYS A 61 -9.44 -8.20 8.19
N ALA A 62 -8.26 -8.56 8.69
CA ALA A 62 -7.30 -7.60 9.25
C ALA A 62 -6.59 -6.74 8.19
N PHE A 63 -6.62 -7.14 6.91
CA PHE A 63 -5.93 -6.41 5.83
C PHE A 63 -6.82 -5.42 5.09
N ILE A 64 -8.13 -5.59 5.19
CA ILE A 64 -9.10 -4.77 4.47
C ILE A 64 -9.09 -3.38 5.09
N LEU A 65 -8.72 -2.39 4.27
CA LEU A 65 -8.79 -1.00 4.67
C LEU A 65 -10.26 -0.60 4.91
N PRO A 66 -10.53 0.17 5.98
CA PRO A 66 -11.87 0.67 6.24
C PRO A 66 -12.36 1.50 5.05
N GLU A 67 -13.68 1.63 4.95
CA GLU A 67 -14.27 2.38 3.85
C GLU A 67 -13.72 3.82 3.81
N LYS A 68 -13.35 4.26 2.61
CA LYS A 68 -12.84 5.60 2.40
C LYS A 68 -13.94 6.60 2.76
N ARG A 69 -13.64 7.47 3.72
CA ARG A 69 -14.55 8.53 4.18
C ARG A 69 -14.81 9.54 3.04
N LYS A 70 -15.97 9.44 2.39
CA LYS A 70 -16.33 10.30 1.23
C LYS A 70 -16.49 11.78 1.60
N HIS A 71 -16.90 12.08 2.84
CA HIS A 71 -17.15 13.44 3.32
C HIS A 71 -15.87 14.28 3.52
N ARG A 72 -14.68 13.66 3.55
CA ARG A 72 -13.39 14.37 3.73
C ARG A 72 -12.68 14.48 2.39
N ARG A 73 -13.25 15.26 1.48
CA ARG A 73 -12.62 15.58 0.19
C ARG A 73 -12.35 17.08 0.15
N TYR A 74 -11.10 17.43 0.43
CA TYR A 74 -10.60 18.78 0.25
C TYR A 74 -9.90 18.84 -1.10
N ASP A 75 -9.98 19.99 -1.78
CA ASP A 75 -9.20 20.19 -2.99
C ASP A 75 -7.71 20.26 -2.65
N ARG A 76 -6.86 19.84 -3.59
CA ARG A 76 -5.39 19.86 -3.39
C ARG A 76 -4.91 21.29 -3.52
N THR A 77 -4.91 22.04 -2.42
CA THR A 77 -4.29 23.36 -2.36
C THR A 77 -2.86 23.24 -1.84
N VAL A 78 -1.94 23.96 -2.49
CA VAL A 78 -0.59 24.17 -1.96
C VAL A 78 -0.61 25.53 -1.28
N LEU A 79 0.02 25.64 -0.11
CA LEU A 79 0.25 26.94 0.50
C LEU A 79 1.01 27.81 -0.51
N TYR A 80 0.61 29.07 -0.68
CA TYR A 80 1.37 29.97 -1.56
C TYR A 80 2.83 30.01 -1.13
N ILE A 81 3.73 29.64 -2.04
CA ILE A 81 5.17 29.75 -1.85
C ILE A 81 5.60 31.05 -2.54
N PRO A 82 6.01 32.09 -1.79
CA PRO A 82 6.48 33.32 -2.41
C PRO A 82 7.73 33.04 -3.25
N PRO A 83 7.85 33.65 -4.43
CA PRO A 83 9.05 33.51 -5.24
C PRO A 83 10.25 34.17 -4.54
N LYS A 84 11.45 33.58 -4.73
CA LYS A 84 12.70 34.07 -4.13
C LYS A 84 13.06 35.49 -4.58
N TYR A 85 12.63 35.88 -5.78
CA TYR A 85 12.91 37.18 -6.38
C TYR A 85 11.62 37.79 -6.96
N PRO A 86 11.50 39.12 -6.97
CA PRO A 86 10.34 39.79 -7.53
C PRO A 86 10.23 39.54 -9.04
N PHE A 87 9.05 39.11 -9.49
CA PHE A 87 8.74 39.06 -10.92
C PHE A 87 8.34 40.46 -11.40
N SER A 88 9.10 41.02 -12.33
CA SER A 88 8.67 42.20 -13.09
C SER A 88 7.72 41.75 -14.19
N PHE A 89 6.43 42.03 -14.02
CA PHE A 89 5.46 41.93 -15.11
C PHE A 89 5.67 43.15 -16.01
N LYS A 90 6.36 43.00 -17.15
CA LYS A 90 6.23 43.99 -18.22
C LYS A 90 4.85 43.78 -18.85
N SER A 91 3.93 44.71 -18.64
CA SER A 91 2.68 44.75 -19.41
C SER A 91 3.06 44.81 -20.89
N ARG A 92 2.66 43.78 -21.66
CA ARG A 92 2.62 43.91 -23.11
C ARG A 92 1.52 44.93 -23.41
N GLU A 93 1.92 46.14 -23.80
CA GLU A 93 1.00 47.15 -24.30
C GLU A 93 0.20 46.56 -25.47
N ALA A 94 -1.11 46.82 -25.44
CA ALA A 94 -2.13 46.23 -26.32
C ALA A 94 -2.21 46.93 -27.68
#